data_AF-A0A4V5RRP1-F1
#
_entry.id   AF-A0A4V5RRP1-F1
#
_cell.length_a   1.000
_cell.length_b   1.000
_cell.length_c   1.000
_cell.angle_alpha   90.00
_cell.angle_beta   90.00
_cell.angle_gamma   90.00
#
_symmetry.space_group_name_H-M   'P 1'
#
loop_
_entity.id
_entity.type
_entity.pdbx_description
1 polymer ?
#
loop_
_entity_poly.entity_id
_entity_poly.type
_entity_poly.pdbx_seq_one_letter_code
_entity_poly.pdbx_strand_id
1 'polypeptide(L)'
;MSEAQIGFIQLIDRKSKQVIAQREGSNNEASFKYLKTNVWNMSKDVAMQFVMQTDHVHPNKFFSAVLKHSLVKVYHNQLTNNEPVGVNPFWEGTADSVDENETIINSEQWDAFDSDGHWIGTSEF
;
A
#
# COMPACT_ATOMS: atom_id res chain seq x y z
N MET A 1 -3.00 -10.08 32.56
CA MET A 1 -2.45 -9.33 31.42
C MET A 1 -3.39 -9.58 30.26
N SER A 2 -3.98 -8.56 29.64
CA SER A 2 -4.80 -8.78 28.45
C SER A 2 -3.89 -9.19 27.29
N GLU A 3 -4.24 -10.25 26.58
CA GLU A 3 -3.56 -10.61 25.33
C GLU A 3 -3.60 -9.41 24.38
N ALA A 4 -2.45 -9.07 23.80
CA ALA A 4 -2.39 -7.98 22.85
C ALA A 4 -3.20 -8.38 21.60
N GLN A 5 -4.21 -7.59 21.26
CA GLN A 5 -5.02 -7.82 20.07
C GLN A 5 -4.14 -7.69 18.82
N ILE A 6 -4.17 -8.70 17.95
CA ILE A 6 -3.49 -8.68 16.65
C ILE A 6 -4.46 -8.14 15.61
N GLY A 7 -3.98 -7.22 14.79
CA GLY A 7 -4.73 -6.56 13.72
C GLY A 7 -3.79 -5.70 12.89
N PHE A 8 -4.25 -4.52 12.51
CA PHE A 8 -3.50 -3.58 11.67
C PHE A 8 -3.33 -2.25 12.38
N ILE A 9 -2.12 -1.72 12.33
CA ILE A 9 -1.85 -0.33 12.66
C ILE A 9 -1.86 0.44 11.34
N GLN A 10 -2.66 1.50 11.26
CA GLN A 10 -2.84 2.34 10.08
C GLN A 10 -2.27 3.72 10.34
N LEU A 11 -1.59 4.29 9.34
CA LEU A 11 -1.23 5.70 9.26
C LEU A 11 -2.28 6.43 8.42
N ILE A 12 -2.90 7.45 8.99
CA ILE A 12 -4.06 8.14 8.41
C ILE A 12 -3.78 9.62 8.24
N ASP A 13 -4.13 10.15 7.07
CA ASP A 13 -4.18 11.59 6.87
C ASP A 13 -5.32 12.21 7.70
N ARG A 14 -5.00 13.19 8.54
CA ARG A 14 -6.01 13.78 9.44
C ARG A 14 -7.08 14.57 8.68
N LYS A 15 -6.78 15.11 7.51
CA LYS A 15 -7.66 15.98 6.73
C LYS A 15 -8.59 15.17 5.84
N SER A 16 -8.06 14.29 5.00
CA SER A 16 -8.82 13.46 4.05
C SER A 16 -9.40 12.19 4.69
N LYS A 17 -8.88 11.78 5.85
CA LYS A 17 -9.20 10.50 6.51
C LYS A 17 -8.77 9.26 5.72
N GLN A 18 -7.95 9.42 4.69
CA GLN A 18 -7.42 8.31 3.91
C GLN A 18 -6.35 7.54 4.69
N VAL A 19 -6.32 6.22 4.52
CA VAL A 19 -5.25 5.36 5.02
C VAL A 19 -4.07 5.49 4.06
N ILE A 20 -2.98 6.11 4.53
CA ILE A 20 -1.76 6.32 3.75
C ILE A 20 -0.90 5.06 3.74
N ALA A 21 -0.80 4.38 4.88
CA ALA A 21 -0.01 3.17 5.03
C ALA A 21 -0.63 2.28 6.11
N GLN A 22 -0.31 1.00 6.08
CA GLN A 22 -0.68 0.09 7.17
C GLN A 22 0.33 -1.03 7.33
N ARG A 23 0.41 -1.59 8.53
CA ARG A 23 1.20 -2.78 8.84
C ARG A 23 0.44 -3.65 9.83
N GLU A 24 0.62 -4.96 9.70
CA GLU A 24 0.18 -5.87 10.76
C GLU A 24 0.90 -5.53 12.07
N GLY A 25 0.19 -5.60 13.18
CA GLY A 25 0.73 -5.20 14.46
C GLY A 25 -0.21 -5.48 15.62
N SER A 26 0.33 -5.35 16.82
CA SER A 26 -0.43 -5.48 18.06
C SER A 26 -0.95 -4.14 18.55
N ASN A 27 -2.12 -4.12 19.18
CA ASN A 27 -2.66 -2.93 19.86
C ASN A 27 -1.94 -2.65 21.20
N ASN A 28 -0.66 -2.32 21.14
CA ASN A 28 0.14 -1.97 22.32
C ASN A 28 1.15 -0.86 22.02
N GLU A 29 1.59 -0.17 23.08
CA GLU A 29 2.48 0.99 22.95
C GLU A 29 3.80 0.66 22.23
N ALA A 30 4.35 -0.54 22.42
CA ALA A 30 5.61 -0.94 21.81
C ALA A 30 5.51 -1.01 20.27
N SER A 31 4.43 -1.58 19.73
CA SER A 31 4.20 -1.65 18.28
C SER A 31 4.02 -0.25 17.67
N PHE A 32 3.24 0.62 18.30
CA PHE A 32 3.07 2.00 17.84
C PHE A 32 4.38 2.79 17.90
N LYS A 33 5.16 2.63 18.98
CA LYS A 33 6.46 3.28 19.13
C LYS A 33 7.45 2.82 18.06
N TYR A 34 7.49 1.51 17.78
CA TYR A 34 8.35 0.96 16.74
C TYR A 34 8.05 1.60 15.37
N LEU A 35 6.78 1.62 14.95
CA LEU A 35 6.37 2.19 13.67
C LEU A 35 6.69 3.69 13.59
N LYS A 36 6.39 4.45 14.65
CA LYS A 36 6.69 5.89 14.73
C LYS A 36 8.18 6.22 14.66
N THR A 37 9.04 5.36 15.22
CA THR A 37 10.47 5.63 15.29
C THR A 37 11.24 5.11 14.08
N ASN A 38 10.82 3.99 13.49
CA ASN A 38 11.67 3.26 12.54
C ASN A 38 11.05 3.10 11.14
N VAL A 39 9.74 3.30 10.99
CA VAL A 39 9.04 2.94 9.75
C VAL A 39 8.37 4.15 9.11
N TRP A 40 7.67 4.96 9.90
CA TRP A 40 6.87 6.07 9.38
C TRP A 40 7.42 7.42 9.80
N ASN A 41 7.49 8.33 8.83
CA ASN A 41 7.77 9.73 9.09
C ASN A 41 6.52 10.41 9.66
N MET A 42 6.51 10.65 10.98
CA MET A 42 5.37 11.26 11.65
C MET A 42 5.39 12.79 11.51
N SER A 43 4.26 13.35 11.09
CA SER A 43 4.00 14.80 11.11
C SER A 43 2.76 15.12 11.94
N LYS A 44 2.45 16.41 12.10
CA LYS A 44 1.21 16.86 12.75
C LYS A 44 -0.05 16.51 11.94
N ASP A 45 0.10 16.24 10.65
CA ASP A 45 -0.99 16.04 9.70
C ASP A 45 -1.41 14.57 9.60
N VAL A 46 -0.66 13.66 10.23
CA VAL A 46 -0.97 12.23 10.26
C VAL A 46 -1.30 11.73 11.67
N ALA A 47 -2.03 10.63 11.74
CA ALA A 47 -2.35 9.92 12.97
C ALA A 47 -2.15 8.41 12.79
N MET A 48 -1.80 7.71 13.86
CA MET A 48 -1.84 6.26 13.87
C MET A 48 -3.11 5.78 14.57
N GLN A 49 -3.72 4.72 14.07
CA GLN A 49 -4.80 4.01 14.75
C GLN A 49 -4.64 2.50 14.61
N PHE A 50 -5.22 1.75 15.55
CA PHE A 50 -5.31 0.30 15.44
C PHE A 50 -6.72 -0.09 14.99
N VAL A 51 -6.81 -1.06 14.09
CA VAL A 51 -8.05 -1.69 13.66
C VAL A 51 -7.90 -3.21 13.65
N MET A 52 -8.95 -3.93 14.05
CA MET A 52 -8.94 -5.40 14.02
C MET A 52 -8.99 -5.95 12.60
N GLN A 53 -9.69 -5.25 11.71
CA GLN A 53 -9.91 -5.62 10.32
C GLN A 53 -9.78 -4.38 9.46
N THR A 54 -9.38 -4.60 8.20
CA THR A 54 -9.13 -3.55 7.22
C THR A 54 -9.55 -4.08 5.85
N ASP A 55 -10.17 -3.22 5.07
CA ASP A 55 -10.45 -3.39 3.65
C ASP A 55 -9.31 -2.86 2.76
N HIS A 56 -8.24 -2.36 3.37
CA HIS A 56 -7.05 -1.91 2.65
C HIS A 56 -6.01 -3.03 2.55
N VAL A 57 -5.12 -2.92 1.56
CA VAL A 57 -3.82 -3.59 1.48
C VAL A 57 -2.74 -2.56 1.24
N HIS A 58 -1.50 -2.88 1.58
CA HIS A 58 -0.37 -2.04 1.21
C HIS A 58 0.69 -2.93 0.56
N PRO A 59 0.47 -3.32 -0.72
CA PRO A 59 1.41 -4.16 -1.44
C PRO A 59 2.81 -3.56 -1.39
N ASN A 60 3.82 -4.42 -1.47
CA ASN A 60 5.19 -3.95 -1.51
C ASN A 60 5.37 -2.96 -2.68
N LYS A 61 6.23 -1.95 -2.50
CA LYS A 61 6.52 -0.91 -3.50
C LYS A 61 5.37 0.03 -3.90
N PHE A 62 4.19 -0.10 -3.31
CA PHE A 62 3.12 0.88 -3.51
C PHE A 62 3.36 2.14 -2.67
N PHE A 63 3.08 3.30 -3.24
CA PHE A 63 3.29 4.59 -2.59
C PHE A 63 2.36 4.81 -1.38
N SER A 64 1.19 4.19 -1.41
CA SER A 64 0.21 4.23 -0.32
C SER A 64 -0.59 2.94 -0.22
N ALA A 65 -1.26 2.76 0.91
CA ALA A 65 -2.27 1.72 1.05
C ALA A 65 -3.47 2.03 0.13
N VAL A 66 -4.05 0.97 -0.44
CA VAL A 66 -5.19 1.03 -1.37
C VAL A 66 -6.26 0.05 -0.92
N LEU A 67 -7.49 0.17 -1.44
CA LEU A 67 -8.55 -0.79 -1.14
C LEU A 67 -8.23 -2.14 -1.79
N LYS A 68 -8.50 -3.24 -1.08
CA LYS A 68 -8.29 -4.62 -1.55
C LYS A 68 -8.84 -4.86 -2.95
N HIS A 69 -10.03 -4.37 -3.21
CA HIS A 69 -10.77 -4.56 -4.45
C HIS A 69 -10.48 -3.50 -5.53
N SER A 70 -9.59 -2.54 -5.27
CA SER A 70 -9.17 -1.58 -6.29
C SER A 70 -8.47 -2.30 -7.44
N LEU A 71 -8.82 -1.93 -8.67
CA LEU A 71 -8.14 -2.41 -9.87
C LEU A 71 -6.70 -1.88 -9.90
N VAL A 72 -5.77 -2.75 -10.24
CA VAL A 72 -4.36 -2.46 -10.44
C VAL A 72 -3.97 -2.94 -11.83
N LYS A 73 -3.35 -2.03 -12.60
CA LYS A 73 -2.79 -2.28 -13.93
C LYS A 73 -1.27 -2.14 -13.83
N VAL A 74 -0.53 -3.19 -14.18
CA VAL A 74 0.94 -3.23 -14.14
C VAL A 74 1.49 -3.24 -15.55
N TYR A 75 2.47 -2.38 -15.81
CA TYR A 75 3.15 -2.26 -17.09
C TYR A 75 4.65 -2.51 -16.92
N HIS A 76 5.22 -3.32 -17.80
CA HIS A 76 6.65 -3.61 -17.81
C HIS A 76 7.45 -2.65 -18.70
N ASN A 77 8.69 -2.37 -18.28
CA ASN A 77 9.64 -1.47 -18.95
C ASN A 77 9.07 -0.07 -19.22
N GLN A 78 8.21 0.39 -18.31
CA GLN A 78 7.71 1.76 -18.25
C GLN A 78 8.31 2.40 -17.01
N LEU A 79 8.83 3.62 -17.16
CA LEU A 79 9.28 4.49 -16.06
C LEU A 79 8.65 5.86 -16.27
N THR A 80 7.33 5.88 -16.24
CA THR A 80 6.53 7.06 -16.53
C THR A 80 5.57 7.33 -15.40
N ASN A 81 5.44 8.60 -15.03
CA ASN A 81 4.47 9.02 -14.02
C ASN A 81 3.03 9.04 -14.57
N ASN A 82 2.84 8.77 -15.87
CA ASN A 82 1.55 8.70 -16.55
C ASN A 82 1.32 7.30 -17.12
N GLU A 83 0.09 6.80 -17.02
CA GLU A 83 -0.29 5.52 -17.60
C GLU A 83 -0.03 5.49 -19.13
N PRO A 84 0.60 4.43 -19.66
CA PRO A 84 0.87 4.30 -21.10
C PRO A 84 -0.41 4.27 -21.94
N VAL A 85 -0.46 5.08 -23.00
CA VAL A 85 -1.60 5.12 -23.95
C VAL A 85 -1.39 4.12 -25.09
N GLY A 86 -2.39 3.29 -25.35
CA GLY A 86 -2.38 2.33 -26.47
C GLY A 86 -1.55 1.08 -26.23
N VAL A 87 -1.15 0.84 -24.97
CA VAL A 87 -0.44 -0.37 -24.52
C VAL A 87 -1.34 -1.10 -23.54
N ASN A 88 -1.41 -2.43 -23.66
CA ASN A 88 -2.13 -3.24 -22.68
C ASN A 88 -1.26 -3.47 -21.45
N PRO A 89 -1.86 -3.51 -20.24
CA PRO A 89 -1.12 -3.89 -19.05
C PRO A 89 -0.58 -5.31 -19.22
N PHE A 90 0.62 -5.54 -18.71
CA PHE A 90 1.20 -6.87 -18.63
C PHE A 90 0.40 -7.76 -17.66
N TRP A 91 -0.03 -7.16 -16.55
CA TRP A 91 -0.87 -7.81 -15.56
C TRP A 91 -1.96 -6.86 -15.07
N GLU A 92 -3.15 -7.39 -14.86
CA GLU A 92 -4.29 -6.65 -14.32
C GLU A 92 -5.01 -7.52 -13.29
N GLY A 93 -5.35 -6.95 -12.14
CA GLY A 93 -6.01 -7.65 -11.05
C GLY A 93 -6.42 -6.71 -9.92
N THR A 94 -6.88 -7.28 -8.80
CA THR A 94 -7.19 -6.52 -7.59
C THR A 94 -5.93 -6.27 -6.78
N ALA A 95 -5.90 -5.18 -6.01
CA ALA A 95 -4.74 -4.83 -5.18
C ALA A 95 -4.37 -5.93 -4.17
N ASP A 96 -5.34 -6.69 -3.64
CA ASP A 96 -5.07 -7.80 -2.73
C ASP A 96 -4.46 -9.05 -3.41
N SER A 97 -4.56 -9.15 -4.73
CA SER A 97 -3.93 -10.22 -5.52
C SER A 97 -2.50 -9.89 -5.97
N VAL A 98 -2.01 -8.66 -5.72
CA VAL A 98 -0.66 -8.23 -6.16
C VAL A 98 0.43 -9.08 -5.51
N ASP A 99 0.38 -9.26 -4.19
CA ASP A 99 1.40 -10.01 -3.45
C ASP A 99 1.41 -11.50 -3.86
N GLU A 100 0.25 -12.07 -4.22
CA GLU A 100 0.13 -13.44 -4.73
C GLU A 100 0.76 -13.61 -6.12
N ASN A 101 0.84 -12.53 -6.90
CA ASN A 101 1.38 -12.49 -8.25
C ASN A 101 2.76 -11.81 -8.31
N GLU A 102 3.37 -11.52 -7.17
CA GLU A 102 4.62 -10.74 -7.06
C GLU A 102 5.73 -11.32 -7.93
N THR A 103 5.85 -12.65 -8.00
CA THR A 103 6.90 -13.31 -8.82
C THR A 103 6.76 -13.00 -10.31
N ILE A 104 5.52 -12.92 -10.82
CA ILE A 104 5.24 -12.63 -12.23
C ILE A 104 5.39 -11.13 -12.48
N ILE A 105 4.87 -10.31 -11.57
CA ILE A 105 4.96 -8.84 -11.65
C ILE A 105 6.42 -8.38 -11.62
N ASN A 106 7.24 -8.93 -10.73
CA ASN A 106 8.65 -8.58 -10.54
C ASN A 106 9.59 -9.25 -11.55
N SER A 107 9.10 -9.90 -12.61
CA SER A 107 9.97 -10.48 -13.63
C SER A 107 10.76 -9.42 -14.41
N GLU A 108 10.23 -8.19 -14.47
CA GLU A 108 10.84 -7.04 -15.11
C GLU A 108 10.62 -5.78 -14.27
N GLN A 109 11.24 -4.68 -14.67
CA GLN A 109 10.94 -3.36 -14.12
C GLN A 109 9.51 -2.98 -14.46
N TRP A 110 8.77 -2.44 -13.47
CA TRP A 110 7.36 -2.16 -13.61
C TRP A 110 6.89 -0.87 -12.96
N ASP A 111 5.80 -0.33 -13.50
CA ASP A 111 4.96 0.72 -12.94
C ASP A 111 3.52 0.22 -12.78
N ALA A 112 2.86 0.56 -11.67
CA ALA A 112 1.49 0.19 -11.37
C ALA A 112 0.58 1.43 -11.35
N PHE A 113 -0.60 1.28 -11.95
CA PHE A 113 -1.62 2.33 -12.05
C PHE A 113 -2.98 1.83 -11.55
N ASP A 114 -3.80 2.74 -11.04
CA ASP A 114 -5.20 2.45 -10.69
C ASP A 114 -6.13 2.54 -11.91
N SER A 115 -7.44 2.34 -11.70
CA SER A 115 -8.46 2.43 -12.76
C SER A 115 -8.53 3.79 -13.44
N ASP A 116 -8.17 4.86 -12.72
CA ASP A 116 -8.23 6.24 -13.18
C ASP A 116 -6.91 6.69 -13.83
N GLY A 117 -5.91 5.82 -13.85
CA GLY A 117 -4.59 6.06 -14.43
C GLY A 117 -3.63 6.80 -13.50
N HIS A 118 -3.92 6.86 -12.19
CA HIS A 118 -2.97 7.39 -11.22
C HIS A 118 -1.85 6.38 -10.98
N TRP A 119 -0.62 6.87 -10.92
CA TRP A 119 0.53 6.05 -10.60
C TRP A 119 0.56 5.74 -9.10
N ILE A 120 0.51 4.44 -8.76
CA ILE A 120 0.32 3.96 -7.38
C ILE A 120 1.49 3.13 -6.85
N GLY A 121 2.43 2.72 -7.70
CA GLY A 121 3.63 2.00 -7.28
C GLY A 121 4.61 1.77 -8.42
N THR A 122 5.84 1.42 -8.07
CA THR A 122 6.90 1.13 -9.05
C THR A 122 7.94 0.20 -8.47
N SER A 123 8.54 -0.65 -9.29
CA SER A 123 9.67 -1.49 -8.89
C SER A 123 10.93 -0.71 -8.51
N GLU A 124 11.08 0.52 -9.00
CA GLU A 124 12.22 1.36 -8.66
C GLU A 124 12.19 1.80 -7.19
N PHE A 125 13.38 1.87 -6.57
CA PHE A 125 13.62 2.27 -5.17
C PHE A 125 13.20 1.24 -4.12
#